data_AF-W1DJ71-F1
#
_entry.id   AF-W1DJ71-F1
#
_cell.length_a   1.000
_cell.length_b   1.000
_cell.length_c   1.000
_cell.angle_alpha   90.00
_cell.angle_beta   90.00
_cell.angle_gamma   90.00
#
_symmetry.space_group_name_H-M   'P 1'
#
loop_
_entity.id
_entity.type
_entity.pdbx_description
1 polymer ?
#
loop_
_entity_poly.entity_id
_entity_poly.type
_entity_poly.pdbx_seq_one_letter_code
_entity_poly.pdbx_strand_id
1 'polypeptide(L)' 'MKKIVFSVIAACSLFALFGCNHRAETDTVQPAAMEELKPMQQSWRGVLPCADCEGIDTSLFLEKRRDLGDE' A
#
# COMPACT_ATOMS: atom_id res chain seq x y z
N MET A 1 -9.33 7.83 44.46
CA MET A 1 -9.32 6.52 43.76
C MET A 1 -10.01 6.56 42.39
N LYS A 2 -11.32 6.85 42.27
CA LYS A 2 -12.07 6.83 40.98
C LYS A 2 -11.45 7.68 39.85
N LYS A 3 -10.97 8.89 40.16
CA LYS A 3 -10.35 9.81 39.18
C LYS A 3 -9.02 9.29 38.62
N ILE A 4 -8.26 8.57 39.44
CA ILE A 4 -6.98 7.95 39.06
C ILE A 4 -7.25 6.79 38.10
N VAL A 5 -8.28 5.98 38.38
CA VAL A 5 -8.69 4.88 37.49
C VAL A 5 -9.07 5.39 36.10
N PHE A 6 -9.85 6.48 36.02
CA PHE A 6 -10.19 7.08 34.72
C PHE A 6 -8.96 7.64 33.98
N SER A 7 -8.03 8.27 34.70
CA SER A 7 -6.78 8.78 34.11
C SER A 7 -5.91 7.67 33.54
N VAL A 8 -5.82 6.52 34.23
CA VAL A 8 -5.01 5.39 33.78
C VAL A 8 -5.61 4.77 32.52
N ILE A 9 -6.94 4.59 32.48
CA ILE A 9 -7.63 4.06 31.29
C ILE A 9 -7.41 4.97 30.08
N ALA A 10 -7.56 6.29 30.27
CA ALA A 10 -7.35 7.27 29.19
C ALA A 10 -5.90 7.28 28.68
N ALA A 11 -4.91 7.17 29.58
CA ALA A 11 -3.51 7.08 29.22
C ALA A 11 -3.23 5.79 28.44
N CYS A 12 -3.67 4.63 28.93
CA CYS A 12 -3.50 3.34 28.25
C CYS A 12 -4.13 3.33 26.85
N SER A 13 -5.32 3.93 26.68
CA SER A 13 -5.95 4.02 25.36
C SER A 13 -5.14 4.88 24.38
N LEU A 14 -4.54 5.98 24.84
CA LEU A 14 -3.69 6.83 24.00
C LEU A 14 -2.39 6.12 23.63
N PHE A 15 -1.76 5.39 24.56
CA PHE A 15 -0.56 4.59 24.29
C PHE A 15 -0.82 3.45 23.30
N ALA A 16 -1.99 2.82 23.33
CA ALA A 16 -2.35 1.78 22.36
C ALA A 16 -2.47 2.33 20.92
N LEU A 17 -2.88 3.59 20.74
CA LEU A 17 -2.98 4.22 19.42
C LEU A 17 -1.61 4.48 18.79
N PHE A 18 -0.54 4.68 19.58
CA PHE A 18 0.83 4.84 19.04
C PHE A 18 1.37 3.57 18.36
N GLY A 19 0.72 2.40 18.55
CA GLY A 19 1.02 1.16 17.82
C GLY A 19 0.15 0.95 16.57
N CYS A 20 -0.99 1.63 16.43
CA CYS A 20 -1.80 1.59 15.22
C CYS A 20 -1.13 2.47 14.15
N ASN A 21 -0.72 1.86 13.03
CA ASN A 21 0.17 2.37 11.97
C ASN A 21 1.66 2.09 12.13
N HIS A 22 2.10 1.40 13.19
CA HIS A 22 3.44 0.82 13.16
C HIS A 22 3.39 -0.36 12.18
N ARG A 23 3.79 -0.11 10.93
CA ARG A 23 4.29 -1.16 10.05
C ARG A 23 5.58 -1.64 10.70
N ALA A 24 5.45 -2.47 11.75
CA ALA A 24 6.51 -3.34 12.21
C ALA A 24 6.98 -4.01 10.93
N GLU A 25 8.19 -3.66 10.52
CA GLU A 25 8.79 -4.02 9.25
C GLU A 25 8.42 -5.47 9.00
N THR A 26 7.47 -5.64 8.07
CA THR A 26 7.11 -6.94 7.54
C THR A 26 8.42 -7.53 7.12
N ASP A 27 8.79 -8.61 7.81
CA ASP A 27 9.90 -9.49 7.57
C ASP A 27 10.33 -9.37 6.10
N THR A 28 11.56 -8.92 5.93
CA THR A 28 12.15 -8.39 4.71
C THR A 28 11.90 -9.27 3.48
N VAL A 29 10.74 -9.13 2.84
CA VAL A 29 10.72 -9.20 1.38
C VAL A 29 11.29 -7.86 0.97
N GLN A 30 12.63 -7.83 0.84
CA GLN A 30 13.32 -6.73 0.17
C GLN A 30 12.46 -6.35 -1.04
N PRO A 31 11.91 -5.13 -1.12
CA PRO A 31 11.36 -4.67 -2.37
C PRO A 31 12.54 -4.81 -3.33
N ALA A 32 12.43 -5.74 -4.29
CA ALA A 32 13.44 -5.98 -5.31
C ALA A 32 13.95 -4.60 -5.74
N ALA A 33 15.25 -4.38 -5.54
CA ALA A 33 15.93 -3.09 -5.57
C ALA A 33 15.12 -2.11 -6.41
N MET A 34 14.49 -1.14 -5.75
CA MET A 34 13.64 -0.10 -6.33
C MET A 34 14.33 0.42 -7.59
N GLU A 35 13.98 -0.20 -8.72
CA GLU A 35 14.56 0.11 -10.00
C GLU A 35 14.09 1.52 -10.30
N GLU A 36 15.01 2.38 -10.73
CA GLU A 36 14.71 3.77 -11.06
C GLU A 36 13.41 3.81 -11.86
N LEU A 37 12.35 4.39 -11.28
CA LEU A 37 11.01 4.36 -11.86
C LEU A 37 11.06 5.13 -13.18
N LYS A 38 11.36 4.42 -14.26
CA LYS A 38 11.30 4.94 -15.61
C LYS A 38 9.84 5.28 -15.90
N PRO A 39 9.54 6.44 -16.54
CA PRO A 39 8.18 6.75 -16.93
C PRO A 39 7.57 5.56 -17.67
N MET A 40 6.49 5.01 -17.11
CA MET A 40 5.96 3.74 -17.57
C MET A 40 5.41 3.90 -18.98
N GLN A 41 5.69 2.92 -19.83
CA GLN A 41 5.12 2.85 -21.16
C GLN A 41 3.58 2.86 -21.05
N GLN A 42 2.88 3.57 -21.93
CA GLN A 42 1.40 3.69 -21.90
C GLN A 42 0.70 2.34 -22.09
N SER A 43 1.42 1.31 -22.51
CA SER A 43 0.92 -0.05 -22.60
C SER A 43 1.88 -1.01 -21.91
N TRP A 44 1.31 -2.04 -21.31
CA TRP A 44 2.04 -3.15 -20.71
C TRP A 44 1.39 -4.46 -21.12
N ARG A 45 2.19 -5.48 -21.40
CA ARG A 45 1.73 -6.85 -21.69
C ARG A 45 2.61 -7.85 -20.97
N GLY A 46 1.99 -8.88 -20.41
CA GLY A 46 2.70 -9.96 -19.75
C GLY A 46 1.75 -10.96 -19.09
N VAL A 47 2.30 -12.05 -18.57
CA VAL A 47 1.53 -13.08 -17.87
C VAL A 47 1.68 -12.88 -16.37
N LEU A 48 0.57 -12.67 -15.67
CA LEU A 48 0.56 -12.56 -14.21
C LEU A 48 0.43 -13.95 -13.57
N PRO A 49 1.07 -14.16 -12.39
CA PRO A 49 0.88 -15.38 -11.63
C PRO A 49 -0.60 -15.51 -11.21
N CYS A 50 -1.14 -16.71 -11.36
CA CYS A 50 -2.52 -17.04 -11.06
C CYS A 50 -2.58 -18.05 -9.91
N ALA A 51 -3.58 -17.95 -9.03
CA ALA A 51 -3.70 -18.83 -7.87
C ALA A 51 -3.96 -20.29 -8.27
N ASP A 52 -4.89 -20.51 -9.21
CA ASP A 52 -5.38 -21.84 -9.61
C ASP A 52 -5.44 -22.00 -11.14
N CYS A 53 -4.58 -21.30 -11.89
CA CYS A 53 -4.50 -21.41 -13.35
C CYS A 53 -3.05 -21.25 -13.85
N GLU A 54 -2.78 -21.62 -15.11
CA GLU A 54 -1.42 -21.58 -15.69
C GLU A 54 -0.81 -20.16 -15.74
N GLY A 55 -1.67 -19.13 -15.73
CA GLY A 55 -1.29 -17.73 -15.74
C GLY A 55 -2.38 -16.85 -16.35
N ILE A 56 -2.33 -15.54 -16.10
CA ILE A 56 -3.27 -14.57 -16.69
C ILE A 56 -2.54 -13.76 -17.75
N ASP A 57 -2.80 -14.05 -19.03
CA ASP A 57 -2.33 -13.20 -20.13
C ASP A 57 -3.01 -11.84 -20.03
N THR A 58 -2.23 -10.82 -19.70
CA THR A 58 -2.72 -9.51 -19.29
C THR A 58 -2.16 -8.44 -20.21
N SER A 59 -3.05 -7.61 -20.76
CA SER A 59 -2.69 -6.39 -21.46
C SER A 59 -3.32 -5.18 -20.78
N LEU A 60 -2.51 -4.22 -20.37
CA LEU A 60 -2.92 -2.98 -19.73
C LEU A 60 -2.58 -1.81 -20.66
N PHE A 61 -3.55 -0.95 -20.94
CA PHE A 61 -3.35 0.32 -21.62
C PHE A 61 -3.82 1.43 -20.67
N LEU A 62 -2.93 2.39 -20.40
CA LEU A 62 -3.23 3.55 -19.58
C LEU A 62 -3.60 4.69 -20.52
N GLU A 63 -4.83 5.18 -20.39
CA GLU A 63 -5.29 6.35 -21.13
C GLU A 63 -4.85 7.63 -20.42
N LYS A 64 -4.49 8.68 -21.17
CA LYS A 64 -4.22 10.00 -20.56
C LYS A 64 -5.52 10.46 -19.90
N ARG A 65 -5.47 10.73 -18.59
CA ARG A 65 -6.57 11.42 -17.90
C ARG A 65 -6.83 12.72 -18.66
N ARG A 66 -8.04 12.89 -19.21
CA ARG A 66 -8.53 14.21 -19.62
C ARG A 66 -8.66 15.05 -18.35
N ASP A 67 -7.64 15.82 -18.07
CA ASP A 67 -7.73 16.98 -17.22
C ASP A 67 -8.72 17.95 -17.85
N LEU A 68 -9.61 18.48 -17.00
CA LEU A 68 -10.62 19.46 -17.39
C LEU A 68 -9.90 20.79 -17.68
N GLY A 69 -9.21 20.87 -18.82
CA GLY A 69 -8.32 22.00 -19.14
C GLY A 69 -7.48 21.86 -20.42
N ASP A 70 -7.54 20.74 -21.15
CA ASP A 70 -7.01 20.64 -22.52
C ASP A 70 -8.14 21.09 -23.48
N GLU A 71 -8.06 22.33 -23.98
CA GLU A 71 -8.88 22.84 -25.10
C GLU A 71 -8.30 22.37 -26.43
#